data_AF-A0A8J5CGX8-F1
#
_entry.id   AF-A0A8J5CGX8-F1
#
_cell.length_a   1.000
_cell.length_b   1.000
_cell.length_c   1.000
_cell.angle_alpha   90.00
_cell.angle_beta   90.00
_cell.angle_gamma   90.00
#
_symmetry.space_group_name_H-M   'P 1'
#
loop_
_entity.id
_entity.type
_entity.pdbx_description
1 polymer ?
#
loop_
_entity_poly.entity_id
_entity_poly.type
_entity_poly.pdbx_seq_one_letter_code
_entity_poly.pdbx_strand_id
1 'polypeptide(L)'
;MGEPQRESGVVRVVVVTRHSPRLPVGLLQFVSHAHYRTDHCGGVDVRTAAAVGGSYTGVFPSGLLTTLAPAPHQFPFLRLYRRDPHLPWKVSVLLRRGHHALATQSRALAEVELERHLMARGVRRVAVREGRVRGALYLPAGDGPFPGVIDLFGSVGGLMEFRSAMMASRGIASLALAYFAYDDLPKTTDVLELDYFEEAVEALLGRPEVVPDRCGVVAASKAVDVACCMATWLPKVKAVVLYRRLPIAIDSVITHCGRTLVEGFKLNLSIMTADKKRMYVSPAEVPNAGRPCGSPKVYPHREG
;
A
#
# COMPACT_ATOMS: atom_id res chain seq x y z
N MET A 1 20.01 -33.13 44.41
CA MET A 1 20.61 -32.86 43.09
C MET A 1 19.74 -31.83 42.41
N GLY A 2 20.22 -30.59 42.28
CA GLY A 2 19.52 -29.58 41.49
C GLY A 2 19.71 -29.88 40.01
N GLU A 3 18.63 -29.85 39.22
CA GLU A 3 18.75 -29.90 37.77
C GLU A 3 19.65 -28.76 37.29
N PRO A 4 20.57 -29.00 36.33
CA PRO A 4 21.33 -27.92 35.74
C PRO A 4 20.36 -26.97 35.03
N GLN A 5 20.23 -25.75 35.54
CA GLN A 5 19.57 -24.65 34.82
C GLN A 5 20.30 -24.49 33.48
N ARG A 6 19.67 -24.91 32.39
CA ARG A 6 20.17 -24.60 31.05
C ARG A 6 20.15 -23.09 30.88
N GLU A 7 21.30 -22.48 30.63
CA GLU A 7 21.40 -21.05 30.35
C GLU A 7 20.49 -20.69 29.17
N SER A 8 19.75 -19.58 29.31
CA SER A 8 18.94 -19.03 28.24
C SER A 8 19.82 -18.75 27.01
N GLY A 9 19.51 -19.40 25.89
CA GLY A 9 20.16 -19.15 24.62
C GLY A 9 19.74 -17.79 24.02
N VAL A 10 20.55 -17.28 23.11
CA VAL A 10 20.22 -16.10 22.30
C VAL A 10 20.02 -16.51 20.85
N VAL A 11 18.89 -16.10 20.27
CA VAL A 11 18.54 -16.40 18.88
C VAL A 11 18.09 -15.16 18.15
N ARG A 12 18.21 -15.20 16.83
CA ARG A 12 17.72 -14.19 15.90
C ARG A 12 16.79 -14.85 14.92
N VAL A 13 15.58 -14.32 14.80
CA VAL A 13 14.62 -14.70 13.76
C VAL A 13 14.73 -13.69 12.63
N VAL A 14 14.94 -14.16 11.41
CA VAL A 14 15.02 -13.33 10.20
C VAL A 14 13.87 -13.70 9.28
N VAL A 15 13.12 -12.71 8.82
CA VAL A 15 12.05 -12.91 7.84
C VAL A 15 12.45 -12.27 6.53
N VAL A 16 12.39 -13.04 5.46
CA VAL A 16 12.73 -12.61 4.10
C VAL A 16 11.56 -12.87 3.18
N THR A 17 11.21 -11.87 2.36
CA THR A 17 10.31 -12.07 1.22
C THR A 17 10.97 -11.53 -0.03
N ARG A 18 10.70 -12.21 -1.16
CA ARG A 18 11.29 -11.90 -2.45
C ARG A 18 10.16 -11.66 -3.44
N HIS A 19 10.27 -10.58 -4.20
CA HIS A 19 9.26 -10.15 -5.16
C HIS A 19 9.93 -9.88 -6.51
N SER A 20 9.43 -10.51 -7.56
CA SER A 20 9.76 -10.12 -8.93
C SER A 20 8.64 -9.20 -9.43
N PRO A 21 8.86 -7.87 -9.53
CA PRO A 21 8.08 -7.10 -10.49
C PRO A 21 8.46 -7.65 -11.87
N ARG A 22 7.51 -7.82 -12.80
CA ARG A 22 7.84 -8.33 -14.15
C ARG A 22 8.87 -7.38 -14.82
N LEU A 23 10.14 -7.80 -14.97
CA LEU A 23 11.30 -7.27 -15.74
C LEU A 23 11.61 -5.74 -15.72
N PRO A 24 12.86 -5.25 -15.90
CA PRO A 24 14.16 -5.92 -15.80
C PRO A 24 14.78 -5.72 -14.39
N VAL A 25 13.98 -5.28 -13.41
CA VAL A 25 14.45 -5.09 -12.04
C VAL A 25 14.66 -6.48 -11.45
N GLY A 26 15.88 -6.75 -10.99
CA GLY A 26 16.22 -8.00 -10.30
C GLY A 26 15.29 -8.26 -9.11
N LEU A 27 15.37 -9.48 -8.57
CA LEU A 27 14.54 -9.92 -7.46
C LEU A 27 14.60 -8.93 -6.29
N LEU A 28 13.47 -8.24 -6.01
CA LEU A 28 13.38 -7.31 -4.89
C LEU A 28 13.32 -8.11 -3.60
N GLN A 29 14.22 -7.80 -2.67
CA GLN A 29 14.27 -8.47 -1.38
C GLN A 29 13.86 -7.52 -0.25
N PHE A 30 12.95 -7.98 0.59
CA PHE A 30 12.58 -7.31 1.83
C PHE A 30 12.93 -8.21 3.00
N VAL A 31 13.39 -7.60 4.08
CA VAL A 31 13.88 -8.30 5.25
C VAL A 31 13.52 -7.56 6.53
N SER A 32 13.25 -8.34 7.57
CA SER A 32 13.21 -7.88 8.94
C SER A 32 13.91 -8.92 9.81
N HIS A 33 14.32 -8.52 11.01
CA HIS A 33 14.82 -9.47 11.99
C HIS A 33 14.52 -9.00 13.41
N ALA A 34 14.47 -9.95 14.34
CA ALA A 34 14.34 -9.66 15.76
C ALA A 34 15.21 -10.61 16.58
N HIS A 35 15.76 -10.08 17.67
CA HIS A 35 16.60 -10.78 18.62
C HIS A 35 15.76 -11.21 19.82
N TYR A 36 15.88 -12.47 20.22
CA TYR A 36 15.15 -13.03 21.36
C TYR A 36 16.10 -13.78 22.28
N ARG A 37 15.73 -13.85 23.55
CA ARG A 37 16.29 -14.80 24.53
C ARG A 37 15.34 -15.98 24.60
N THR A 38 15.89 -17.19 24.57
CA THR A 38 15.07 -18.40 24.74
C THR A 38 14.69 -18.57 26.20
N ASP A 39 13.58 -19.26 26.44
CA ASP A 39 13.25 -19.76 27.78
C ASP A 39 14.23 -20.86 28.22
N HIS A 40 14.01 -21.40 29.43
CA HIS A 40 14.81 -22.47 30.04
C HIS A 40 14.70 -23.82 29.27
N CYS A 41 13.69 -23.96 28.40
CA CYS A 41 13.52 -25.10 27.51
C CYS A 41 14.15 -24.86 26.12
N GLY A 42 14.73 -23.68 25.86
CA GLY A 42 15.30 -23.32 24.56
C GLY A 42 14.27 -22.82 23.54
N GLY A 43 13.02 -22.55 23.96
CA GLY A 43 11.94 -22.07 23.12
C GLY A 43 11.84 -20.53 23.03
N VAL A 44 11.16 -20.04 21.99
CA VAL A 44 10.73 -18.64 21.86
C VAL A 44 9.30 -18.62 21.34
N ASP A 45 8.37 -18.09 22.13
CA ASP A 45 7.03 -17.74 21.68
C ASP A 45 6.95 -16.24 21.38
N VAL A 46 6.90 -15.87 20.10
CA VAL A 46 6.86 -14.46 19.65
C VAL A 46 5.61 -13.70 20.10
N ARG A 47 4.60 -14.39 20.65
CA ARG A 47 3.39 -13.75 21.19
C ARG A 47 3.62 -13.11 22.54
N THR A 48 4.61 -13.60 23.29
CA THR A 48 4.86 -13.22 24.69
C THR A 48 6.31 -12.80 24.93
N ALA A 49 7.26 -13.33 24.15
CA ALA A 49 8.66 -12.95 24.24
C ALA A 49 8.90 -11.56 23.65
N ALA A 50 9.53 -10.68 24.43
CA ALA A 50 9.95 -9.38 23.96
C ALA A 50 11.16 -9.51 23.03
N ALA A 51 11.10 -8.87 21.87
CA ALA A 51 12.29 -8.65 21.05
C ALA A 51 13.23 -7.68 21.78
N VAL A 52 14.50 -8.06 21.92
CA VAL A 52 15.52 -7.24 22.60
C VAL A 52 16.36 -6.41 21.63
N GLY A 53 16.08 -6.50 20.33
CA GLY A 53 16.76 -5.75 19.28
C GLY A 53 16.41 -6.22 17.89
N GLY A 54 16.91 -5.51 16.88
CA GLY A 54 16.66 -5.76 15.46
C GLY A 54 15.76 -4.70 14.84
N SER A 55 14.86 -5.11 13.96
CA SER A 55 13.91 -4.24 13.26
C SER A 55 12.82 -3.65 14.18
N TYR A 56 12.62 -4.23 15.38
CA TYR A 56 11.74 -3.72 16.43
C TYR A 56 12.18 -4.26 17.80
N THR A 57 11.59 -3.71 18.86
CA THR A 57 11.77 -4.15 20.25
C THR A 57 10.42 -4.34 20.94
N GLY A 58 10.40 -5.06 22.06
CA GLY A 58 9.19 -5.33 22.83
C GLY A 58 8.35 -6.50 22.29
N VAL A 59 7.19 -6.72 22.90
CA VAL A 59 6.25 -7.79 22.50
C VAL A 59 5.42 -7.30 21.31
N PHE A 60 5.76 -7.76 20.12
CA PHE A 60 5.03 -7.42 18.90
C PHE A 60 4.91 -8.65 17.98
N PRO A 61 3.82 -9.43 18.11
CA PRO A 61 3.70 -10.75 17.46
C PRO A 61 3.77 -10.71 15.93
N SER A 62 3.24 -9.64 15.31
CA SER A 62 3.33 -9.43 13.86
C SER A 62 4.55 -8.60 13.45
N GLY A 63 5.42 -8.23 14.39
CA GLY A 63 6.52 -7.28 14.17
C GLY A 63 7.40 -7.67 12.99
N LEU A 64 7.82 -8.94 12.91
CA LEU A 64 8.63 -9.44 11.80
C LEU A 64 7.97 -9.27 10.43
N LEU A 65 6.64 -9.31 10.32
CA LEU A 65 5.94 -9.07 9.05
C LEU A 65 5.69 -7.58 8.81
N THR A 66 5.34 -6.83 9.86
CA THR A 66 4.98 -5.41 9.77
C THR A 66 6.19 -4.50 9.56
N THR A 67 7.38 -4.90 10.03
CA THR A 67 8.62 -4.13 9.91
C THR A 67 9.51 -4.60 8.77
N LEU A 68 8.96 -5.31 7.78
CA LEU A 68 9.70 -5.63 6.55
C LEU A 68 10.12 -4.34 5.85
N ALA A 69 11.41 -4.21 5.58
CA ALA A 69 12.00 -3.09 4.86
C ALA A 69 12.83 -3.61 3.68
N PRO A 70 13.13 -2.78 2.66
CA PRO A 70 14.07 -3.18 1.61
C PRO A 70 15.37 -3.68 2.21
N ALA A 71 15.91 -4.78 1.67
CA ALA A 71 17.19 -5.32 2.13
C ALA A 71 18.32 -4.29 1.98
N PRO A 72 19.42 -4.39 2.75
CA PRO A 72 20.48 -3.36 2.75
C PRO A 72 21.10 -3.04 1.38
N HIS A 73 21.06 -3.98 0.45
CA HIS A 73 21.57 -3.84 -0.93
C HIS A 73 20.51 -3.34 -1.93
N GLN A 74 19.27 -3.14 -1.48
CA GLN A 74 18.15 -2.69 -2.30
C GLN A 74 17.94 -1.18 -2.14
N PHE A 75 17.21 -0.58 -3.08
CA PHE A 75 16.87 0.83 -2.99
C PHE A 75 15.98 1.09 -1.75
N PRO A 76 16.33 2.01 -0.82
CA PRO A 76 15.66 2.13 0.48
C PRO A 76 14.17 2.52 0.43
N PHE A 77 13.71 3.08 -0.68
CA PHE A 77 12.33 3.57 -0.83
C PHE A 77 11.44 2.65 -1.65
N LEU A 78 11.86 1.40 -1.89
CA LEU A 78 11.01 0.40 -2.52
C LEU A 78 9.78 0.13 -1.66
N ARG A 79 8.63 -0.01 -2.33
CA ARG A 79 7.38 -0.40 -1.69
C ARG A 79 7.09 -1.86 -1.95
N LEU A 80 6.77 -2.59 -0.89
CA LEU A 80 6.29 -3.95 -0.98
C LEU A 80 4.79 -3.95 -1.31
N TYR A 81 4.43 -4.41 -2.51
CA TYR A 81 3.04 -4.68 -2.88
C TYR A 81 2.98 -5.79 -3.93
N ARG A 82 1.85 -6.50 -3.99
CA ARG A 82 1.61 -7.55 -4.96
C ARG A 82 0.63 -7.03 -5.99
N ARG A 83 1.02 -7.00 -7.26
CA ARG A 83 0.09 -6.62 -8.34
C ARG A 83 -0.98 -7.68 -8.58
N ASP A 84 -0.57 -8.95 -8.59
CA ASP A 84 -1.46 -10.08 -8.78
C ASP A 84 -1.85 -10.70 -7.43
N PRO A 85 -3.06 -10.42 -6.91
CA PRO A 85 -3.49 -10.91 -5.59
C PRO A 85 -3.82 -12.40 -5.55
N HIS A 86 -3.91 -13.09 -6.70
CA HIS A 86 -4.13 -14.53 -6.74
C HIS A 86 -2.91 -15.32 -6.29
N LEU A 87 -1.72 -14.74 -6.45
CA LEU A 87 -0.48 -15.40 -6.08
C LEU A 87 -0.11 -15.09 -4.62
N PRO A 88 0.24 -16.11 -3.81
CA PRO A 88 0.64 -15.90 -2.43
C PRO A 88 1.98 -15.17 -2.34
N TRP A 89 2.19 -14.51 -1.20
CA TRP A 89 3.51 -14.12 -0.75
C TRP A 89 4.23 -15.33 -0.17
N LYS A 90 5.42 -15.61 -0.68
CA LYS A 90 6.36 -16.55 -0.06
C LYS A 90 7.23 -15.79 0.93
N VAL A 91 7.26 -16.27 2.16
CA VAL A 91 7.96 -15.65 3.28
C VAL A 91 8.83 -16.70 3.96
N SER A 92 10.14 -16.59 3.79
CA SER A 92 11.11 -17.46 4.47
C SER A 92 11.36 -16.94 5.88
N VAL A 93 11.21 -17.79 6.88
CA VAL A 93 11.53 -17.51 8.28
C VAL A 93 12.74 -18.36 8.67
N LEU A 94 13.82 -17.70 9.05
CA LEU A 94 15.09 -18.34 9.39
C LEU A 94 15.40 -18.11 10.87
N LEU A 95 15.66 -19.18 11.61
CA LEU A 95 16.18 -19.12 12.97
C LEU A 95 17.71 -19.21 12.93
N ARG A 96 18.40 -18.27 13.57
CA ARG A 96 19.87 -18.25 13.65
C ARG A 96 20.32 -18.13 15.10
N ARG A 97 21.48 -18.73 15.41
CA ARG A 97 22.14 -18.57 16.72
C ARG A 97 22.69 -17.15 16.85
N GLY A 98 22.62 -16.59 18.05
CA GLY A 98 23.25 -15.33 18.42
C GLY A 98 22.47 -14.07 18.02
N HIS A 99 22.84 -12.95 18.64
CA HIS A 99 22.34 -11.60 18.33
C HIS A 99 23.31 -10.87 17.40
N HIS A 100 23.55 -11.42 16.22
CA HIS A 100 24.46 -10.82 15.25
C HIS A 100 23.77 -9.73 14.42
N ALA A 101 24.56 -8.82 13.83
CA ALA A 101 24.05 -7.85 12.86
C ALA A 101 23.50 -8.56 11.61
N LEU A 102 22.47 -7.99 10.97
CA LEU A 102 21.78 -8.63 9.83
C LEU A 102 22.73 -9.03 8.69
N ALA A 103 23.77 -8.24 8.43
CA ALA A 103 24.79 -8.51 7.42
C ALA A 103 25.66 -9.75 7.73
N THR A 104 25.72 -10.17 9.00
CA THR A 104 26.48 -11.35 9.42
C THR A 104 25.81 -12.62 8.88
N GLN A 105 26.48 -13.26 7.92
CA GLN A 105 26.11 -14.58 7.43
C GLN A 105 26.43 -15.62 8.51
N SER A 106 25.40 -16.32 8.97
CA SER A 106 25.53 -17.48 9.85
C SER A 106 24.56 -18.56 9.39
N ARG A 107 24.92 -19.83 9.60
CA ARG A 107 24.07 -20.96 9.21
C ARG A 107 22.72 -20.87 9.93
N ALA A 108 21.64 -21.12 9.20
CA ALA A 108 20.32 -21.25 9.80
C ALA A 108 20.26 -22.53 10.66
N LEU A 109 19.76 -22.39 11.89
CA LEU A 109 19.44 -23.50 12.78
C LEU A 109 18.18 -24.23 12.28
N ALA A 110 17.21 -23.46 11.78
CA ALA A 110 15.99 -23.95 11.17
C ALA A 110 15.49 -22.93 10.14
N GLU A 111 14.72 -23.40 9.17
CA GLU A 111 14.08 -22.59 8.14
C GLU A 111 12.70 -23.14 7.85
N VAL A 112 11.73 -22.24 7.64
CA VAL A 112 10.39 -22.58 7.17
C VAL A 112 9.93 -21.55 6.14
N GLU A 113 9.23 -21.99 5.11
CA GLU A 113 8.56 -21.11 4.16
C GLU A 113 7.07 -21.03 4.51
N LEU A 114 6.56 -19.79 4.59
CA LEU A 114 5.15 -19.50 4.81
C LEU A 114 4.55 -18.91 3.53
N GLU A 115 3.34 -19.35 3.20
CA GLU A 115 2.52 -18.72 2.16
C GLU A 115 1.47 -17.80 2.81
N ARG A 116 1.41 -16.55 2.34
CA ARG A 116 0.37 -15.59 2.76
C ARG A 116 -0.46 -15.17 1.56
N HIS A 117 -1.73 -15.56 1.57
CA HIS A 117 -2.69 -15.20 0.53
C HIS A 117 -3.31 -13.83 0.80
N LEU A 118 -3.43 -13.01 -0.25
CA LEU A 118 -4.15 -11.74 -0.19
C LEU A 118 -5.65 -11.91 -0.48
N MET A 119 -5.99 -12.97 -1.19
CA MET A 119 -7.35 -13.30 -1.62
C MET A 119 -7.79 -14.59 -0.93
N ALA A 120 -8.91 -14.53 -0.22
CA ALA A 120 -9.51 -15.68 0.43
C ALA A 120 -10.11 -16.65 -0.60
N ARG A 121 -10.24 -17.92 -0.19
CA ARG A 121 -10.88 -18.96 -1.01
C ARG A 121 -12.34 -18.57 -1.30
N GLY A 122 -12.77 -18.80 -2.54
CA GLY A 122 -14.15 -18.55 -2.98
C GLY A 122 -14.42 -17.10 -3.40
N VAL A 123 -13.51 -16.15 -3.14
CA VAL A 123 -13.57 -14.83 -3.77
C VAL A 123 -13.46 -15.01 -5.29
N ARG A 124 -14.27 -14.28 -6.06
CA ARG A 124 -14.25 -14.31 -7.52
C ARG A 124 -13.72 -12.98 -8.05
N ARG A 125 -12.90 -13.03 -9.10
CA ARG A 125 -12.47 -11.85 -9.86
C ARG A 125 -13.21 -11.84 -11.19
N VAL A 126 -13.86 -10.72 -11.49
CA VAL A 126 -14.55 -10.46 -12.76
C VAL A 126 -13.89 -9.24 -13.40
N ALA A 127 -13.32 -9.39 -14.60
CA ALA A 127 -12.79 -8.25 -15.33
C ALA A 127 -13.94 -7.34 -15.77
N VAL A 128 -13.77 -6.02 -15.62
CA VAL A 128 -14.77 -5.03 -15.99
C VAL A 128 -14.25 -4.23 -17.19
N ARG A 129 -14.92 -4.39 -18.33
CA ARG A 129 -14.72 -3.63 -19.56
C ARG A 129 -16.09 -3.27 -20.13
N GLU A 130 -16.77 -2.32 -19.49
CA GLU A 130 -18.14 -1.90 -19.82
C GLU A 130 -18.13 -0.43 -20.21
N GLY A 131 -18.55 -0.10 -21.44
CA GLY A 131 -18.40 1.25 -21.97
C GLY A 131 -16.95 1.72 -21.89
N ARG A 132 -16.71 2.86 -21.22
CA ARG A 132 -15.35 3.37 -20.96
C ARG A 132 -14.72 2.80 -19.68
N VAL A 133 -15.50 2.23 -18.77
CA VAL A 133 -15.05 1.74 -17.46
C VAL A 133 -14.05 0.59 -17.61
N ARG A 134 -12.89 0.70 -16.96
CA ARG A 134 -11.86 -0.35 -16.89
C ARG A 134 -11.53 -0.69 -15.45
N GLY A 135 -11.64 -1.96 -15.10
CA GLY A 135 -11.35 -2.41 -13.75
C GLY A 135 -11.43 -3.92 -13.54
N ALA A 136 -11.42 -4.31 -12.28
CA ALA A 136 -11.69 -5.68 -11.86
C ALA A 136 -12.59 -5.67 -10.63
N LEU A 137 -13.75 -6.31 -10.75
CA LEU A 137 -14.68 -6.52 -9.66
C LEU A 137 -14.30 -7.78 -8.89
N TYR A 138 -14.11 -7.63 -7.60
CA TYR A 138 -13.92 -8.73 -6.66
C TYR A 138 -15.19 -8.96 -5.87
N LEU A 139 -15.71 -10.19 -5.96
CA LEU A 139 -16.95 -10.60 -5.30
C LEU A 139 -16.61 -11.58 -4.17
N PRO A 140 -17.18 -11.39 -2.97
CA PRO A 140 -17.10 -12.38 -1.90
C PRO A 140 -17.65 -13.76 -2.32
N ALA A 141 -17.32 -14.78 -1.54
CA ALA A 141 -17.96 -16.09 -1.68
C ALA A 141 -19.43 -16.00 -1.24
N GLY A 142 -20.31 -16.73 -1.93
CA GLY A 142 -21.76 -16.75 -1.69
C GLY A 142 -22.55 -15.94 -2.72
N ASP A 143 -23.86 -15.87 -2.52
CA ASP A 143 -24.81 -15.38 -3.52
C ASP A 143 -25.08 -13.86 -3.42
N GLY A 144 -24.71 -13.22 -2.31
CA GLY A 144 -24.95 -11.79 -2.07
C GLY A 144 -26.42 -11.48 -1.71
N PRO A 145 -26.88 -10.23 -1.90
CA PRO A 145 -26.11 -9.08 -2.38
C PRO A 145 -25.12 -8.59 -1.31
N PHE A 146 -23.96 -8.14 -1.75
CA PHE A 146 -22.90 -7.61 -0.91
C PHE A 146 -22.90 -6.08 -0.91
N PRO A 147 -22.48 -5.42 0.19
CA PRO A 147 -22.16 -4.00 0.13
C PRO A 147 -21.06 -3.74 -0.92
N GLY A 148 -21.30 -2.78 -1.81
CA GLY A 148 -20.40 -2.42 -2.90
C GLY A 148 -19.47 -1.27 -2.54
N VAL A 149 -18.20 -1.34 -2.97
CA VAL A 149 -17.25 -0.22 -2.90
C VAL A 149 -16.46 -0.03 -4.20
N ILE A 150 -16.25 1.22 -4.58
CA ILE A 150 -15.26 1.60 -5.60
C ILE A 150 -13.90 1.77 -4.92
N ASP A 151 -12.88 1.09 -5.41
CA ASP A 151 -11.53 1.09 -4.86
C ASP A 151 -10.56 1.84 -5.78
N LEU A 152 -10.01 2.96 -5.31
CA LEU A 152 -9.18 3.89 -6.08
C LEU A 152 -7.79 4.06 -5.48
N PHE A 153 -6.77 3.80 -6.29
CA PHE A 153 -5.37 4.09 -5.98
C PHE A 153 -4.92 5.41 -6.59
N GLY A 154 -3.81 5.96 -6.09
CA GLY A 154 -3.33 7.28 -6.52
C GLY A 154 -2.51 7.27 -7.81
N SER A 155 -1.51 8.14 -7.86
CA SER A 155 -0.71 8.49 -9.05
C SER A 155 0.20 7.39 -9.61
N VAL A 156 0.10 6.14 -9.13
CA VAL A 156 0.86 5.02 -9.69
C VAL A 156 0.36 4.64 -11.09
N GLY A 157 -0.92 4.89 -11.38
CA GLY A 157 -1.56 4.47 -12.63
C GLY A 157 -1.74 2.96 -12.71
N GLY A 158 -2.32 2.49 -13.82
CA GLY A 158 -2.61 1.08 -13.99
C GLY A 158 -3.79 0.61 -13.14
N LEU A 159 -3.97 -0.72 -13.09
CA LEU A 159 -4.98 -1.37 -12.27
C LEU A 159 -4.34 -2.00 -11.04
N MET A 160 -4.78 -1.60 -9.86
CA MET A 160 -4.27 -2.09 -8.58
C MET A 160 -5.35 -2.85 -7.81
N GLU A 161 -5.17 -4.15 -7.66
CA GLU A 161 -6.27 -5.05 -7.31
C GLU A 161 -6.19 -5.61 -5.88
N PHE A 162 -5.02 -5.52 -5.24
CA PHE A 162 -4.77 -6.22 -3.99
C PHE A 162 -5.68 -5.80 -2.83
N ARG A 163 -6.07 -4.51 -2.77
CA ARG A 163 -6.95 -4.01 -1.71
C ARG A 163 -8.40 -4.47 -1.95
N SER A 164 -8.86 -4.45 -3.19
CA SER A 164 -10.17 -4.99 -3.59
C SER A 164 -10.30 -6.47 -3.27
N ALA A 165 -9.28 -7.28 -3.58
CA ALA A 165 -9.25 -8.70 -3.23
C ALA A 165 -9.37 -8.93 -1.71
N MET A 166 -8.68 -8.13 -0.90
CA MET A 166 -8.74 -8.22 0.56
C MET A 166 -10.09 -7.76 1.14
N MET A 167 -10.77 -6.80 0.50
CA MET A 167 -12.12 -6.35 0.90
C MET A 167 -13.18 -7.41 0.55
N ALA A 168 -13.10 -8.02 -0.63
CA ALA A 168 -13.99 -9.13 -1.01
C ALA A 168 -13.81 -10.36 -0.12
N SER A 169 -12.57 -10.59 0.33
CA SER A 169 -12.26 -11.61 1.36
C SER A 169 -12.94 -11.36 2.72
N ARG A 170 -13.55 -10.18 2.91
CA ARG A 170 -14.24 -9.75 4.13
C ARG A 170 -15.72 -9.41 3.88
N GLY A 171 -16.30 -9.90 2.77
CA GLY A 171 -17.74 -9.75 2.50
C GLY A 171 -18.14 -8.45 1.81
N ILE A 172 -17.20 -7.70 1.23
CA ILE A 172 -17.48 -6.44 0.52
C ILE A 172 -17.17 -6.61 -0.97
N ALA A 173 -18.17 -6.46 -1.84
CA ALA A 173 -17.94 -6.43 -3.28
C ALA A 173 -17.14 -5.17 -3.64
N SER A 174 -16.00 -5.33 -4.31
CA SER A 174 -15.07 -4.23 -4.53
C SER A 174 -14.63 -4.13 -5.98
N LEU A 175 -14.91 -2.99 -6.61
CA LEU A 175 -14.42 -2.67 -7.94
C LEU A 175 -13.08 -1.94 -7.84
N ALA A 176 -11.99 -2.65 -8.13
CA ALA A 176 -10.70 -2.04 -8.42
C ALA A 176 -10.85 -1.22 -9.70
N LEU A 177 -10.86 0.11 -9.60
CA LEU A 177 -11.09 0.99 -10.74
C LEU A 177 -9.78 1.62 -11.20
N ALA A 178 -9.40 1.36 -12.44
CA ALA A 178 -8.37 2.14 -13.13
C ALA A 178 -9.02 3.40 -13.71
N TYR A 179 -8.29 4.52 -13.76
CA TYR A 179 -8.79 5.76 -14.36
C TYR A 179 -7.74 6.49 -15.21
N PHE A 180 -6.51 5.97 -15.28
CA PHE A 180 -5.46 6.41 -16.20
C PHE A 180 -4.34 5.37 -16.32
N ALA A 181 -3.52 5.48 -17.36
CA ALA A 181 -2.35 4.64 -17.66
C ALA A 181 -2.65 3.13 -17.61
N TYR A 182 -3.82 2.74 -18.11
CA TYR A 182 -4.26 1.35 -18.16
C TYR A 182 -5.13 1.11 -19.39
N ASP A 183 -4.78 0.10 -20.19
CA ASP A 183 -5.53 -0.28 -21.39
C ASP A 183 -5.69 0.91 -22.36
N ASP A 184 -6.93 1.27 -22.71
CA ASP A 184 -7.34 2.38 -23.58
C ASP A 184 -7.69 3.67 -22.81
N LEU A 185 -7.41 3.74 -21.51
CA LEU A 185 -7.62 4.94 -20.70
C LEU A 185 -6.57 6.04 -20.99
N PRO A 186 -6.88 7.31 -20.63
CA PRO A 186 -5.93 8.41 -20.73
C PRO A 186 -4.58 8.09 -20.09
N LYS A 187 -3.49 8.64 -20.65
CA LYS A 187 -2.13 8.38 -20.16
C LYS A 187 -1.78 9.16 -18.89
N THR A 188 -2.43 10.30 -18.69
CA THR A 188 -2.16 11.23 -17.59
C THR A 188 -3.45 11.50 -16.80
N THR A 189 -3.32 12.26 -15.72
CA THR A 189 -4.45 12.70 -14.88
C THR A 189 -4.70 14.20 -15.04
N ASP A 190 -4.35 14.80 -16.18
CA ASP A 190 -4.47 16.26 -16.35
C ASP A 190 -5.93 16.72 -16.29
N VAL A 191 -6.83 15.90 -16.85
CA VAL A 191 -8.29 16.06 -16.77
C VAL A 191 -8.87 14.77 -16.20
N LEU A 192 -9.73 14.91 -15.19
CA LEU A 192 -10.46 13.81 -14.55
C LEU A 192 -11.96 14.09 -14.68
N GLU A 193 -12.62 13.33 -15.55
CA GLU A 193 -14.06 13.46 -15.81
C GLU A 193 -14.84 12.69 -14.74
N LEU A 194 -15.61 13.37 -13.90
CA LEU A 194 -16.42 12.74 -12.86
C LEU A 194 -17.48 11.79 -13.45
N ASP A 195 -17.92 12.07 -14.69
CA ASP A 195 -18.85 11.24 -15.46
C ASP A 195 -18.33 9.79 -15.60
N TYR A 196 -17.01 9.61 -15.78
CA TYR A 196 -16.38 8.28 -15.80
C TYR A 196 -16.57 7.51 -14.49
N PHE A 197 -16.49 8.21 -13.36
CA PHE A 197 -16.62 7.61 -12.04
C PHE A 197 -18.09 7.34 -11.71
N GLU A 198 -19.01 8.16 -12.23
CA GLU A 198 -20.45 7.87 -12.19
C GLU A 198 -20.79 6.61 -13.01
N GLU A 199 -20.28 6.49 -14.23
CA GLU A 199 -20.41 5.26 -15.04
C GLU A 199 -19.89 4.03 -14.28
N ALA A 200 -18.79 4.16 -13.53
CA ALA A 200 -18.24 3.08 -12.71
C ALA A 200 -19.11 2.73 -11.49
N VAL A 201 -19.77 3.72 -10.87
CA VAL A 201 -20.77 3.50 -9.81
C VAL A 201 -21.96 2.72 -10.38
N GLU A 202 -22.47 3.10 -11.54
CA GLU A 202 -23.56 2.39 -12.21
C GLU A 202 -23.16 0.97 -12.60
N ALA A 203 -21.95 0.75 -13.14
CA ALA A 203 -21.44 -0.58 -13.48
C ALA A 203 -21.29 -1.49 -12.24
N LEU A 204 -20.94 -0.93 -11.07
CA LEU A 204 -20.90 -1.68 -9.82
C LEU A 204 -22.31 -2.02 -9.32
N LEU A 205 -23.21 -1.04 -9.29
CA LEU A 205 -24.56 -1.18 -8.73
C LEU A 205 -25.51 -1.96 -9.63
N GLY A 206 -25.22 -2.05 -10.93
CA GLY A 206 -25.94 -2.90 -11.88
C GLY A 206 -25.66 -4.41 -11.72
N ARG A 207 -24.75 -4.81 -10.82
CA ARG A 207 -24.46 -6.22 -10.57
C ARG A 207 -25.52 -6.83 -9.65
N PRO A 208 -26.06 -8.01 -9.98
CA PRO A 208 -27.05 -8.67 -9.12
C PRO A 208 -26.47 -9.07 -7.76
N GLU A 209 -25.16 -9.31 -7.67
CA GLU A 209 -24.48 -9.64 -6.41
C GLU A 209 -24.19 -8.42 -5.53
N VAL A 210 -24.56 -7.20 -5.94
CA VAL A 210 -24.25 -5.96 -5.22
C VAL A 210 -25.54 -5.27 -4.80
N VAL A 211 -25.54 -4.68 -3.61
CA VAL A 211 -26.65 -3.82 -3.16
C VAL A 211 -26.83 -2.66 -4.16
N PRO A 212 -28.01 -2.51 -4.81
CA PRO A 212 -28.11 -1.75 -6.06
C PRO A 212 -28.28 -0.23 -5.91
N ASP A 213 -28.56 0.27 -4.70
CA ASP A 213 -28.95 1.67 -4.46
C ASP A 213 -27.81 2.53 -3.87
N ARG A 214 -26.72 1.92 -3.42
CA ARG A 214 -25.64 2.61 -2.72
C ARG A 214 -24.30 1.91 -2.79
N CYS A 215 -23.23 2.70 -2.81
CA CYS A 215 -21.87 2.21 -2.63
C CYS A 215 -21.05 3.11 -1.71
N GLY A 216 -19.93 2.58 -1.23
CA GLY A 216 -18.83 3.36 -0.66
C GLY A 216 -17.71 3.63 -1.67
N VAL A 217 -16.80 4.53 -1.32
CA VAL A 217 -15.54 4.74 -2.06
C VAL A 217 -14.36 4.66 -1.11
N VAL A 218 -13.34 3.91 -1.48
CA VAL A 218 -12.06 3.86 -0.76
C VAL A 218 -10.98 4.44 -1.65
N ALA A 219 -10.38 5.56 -1.24
CA ALA A 219 -9.44 6.30 -2.07
C ALA A 219 -8.11 6.55 -1.36
N ALA A 220 -7.01 6.39 -2.09
CA ALA A 220 -5.67 6.65 -1.57
C ALA A 220 -4.91 7.67 -2.43
N SER A 221 -4.20 8.59 -1.76
CA SER A 221 -3.36 9.58 -2.43
C SER A 221 -4.14 10.35 -3.51
N LYS A 222 -3.65 10.45 -4.74
CA LYS A 222 -4.26 11.25 -5.83
C LYS A 222 -5.76 11.02 -6.03
N ALA A 223 -6.26 9.82 -5.80
CA ALA A 223 -7.67 9.50 -5.93
C ALA A 223 -8.57 10.18 -4.88
N VAL A 224 -8.01 10.70 -3.78
CA VAL A 224 -8.76 11.46 -2.77
C VAL A 224 -9.41 12.69 -3.41
N ASP A 225 -8.73 13.35 -4.35
CA ASP A 225 -9.25 14.52 -5.07
C ASP A 225 -10.60 14.21 -5.72
N VAL A 226 -10.69 13.08 -6.44
CA VAL A 226 -11.91 12.66 -7.13
C VAL A 226 -12.93 12.06 -6.16
N ALA A 227 -12.51 11.31 -5.14
CA ALA A 227 -13.44 10.70 -4.19
C ALA A 227 -14.23 11.75 -3.38
N CYS A 228 -13.61 12.90 -3.06
CA CYS A 228 -14.33 14.04 -2.49
C CYS A 228 -15.41 14.55 -3.45
N CYS A 229 -15.10 14.63 -4.74
CA CYS A 229 -16.08 15.01 -5.76
C CYS A 229 -17.20 13.97 -5.89
N MET A 230 -16.86 12.69 -5.94
CA MET A 230 -17.86 11.61 -5.95
C MET A 230 -18.81 11.71 -4.75
N ALA A 231 -18.29 11.97 -3.54
CA ALA A 231 -19.12 12.13 -2.35
C ALA A 231 -20.07 13.34 -2.41
N THR A 232 -19.68 14.40 -3.12
CA THR A 232 -20.43 15.65 -3.19
C THR A 232 -21.50 15.62 -4.28
N TRP A 233 -21.16 15.06 -5.44
CA TRP A 233 -21.97 15.18 -6.65
C TRP A 233 -22.66 13.89 -7.07
N LEU A 234 -22.27 12.71 -6.56
CA LEU A 234 -22.88 11.43 -6.92
C LEU A 234 -23.76 10.91 -5.77
N PRO A 235 -25.10 11.04 -5.82
CA PRO A 235 -25.98 10.74 -4.69
C PRO A 235 -25.94 9.28 -4.21
N LYS A 236 -25.53 8.34 -5.07
CA LYS A 236 -25.41 6.91 -4.72
C LYS A 236 -24.16 6.59 -3.89
N VAL A 237 -23.20 7.52 -3.79
CA VAL A 237 -22.03 7.39 -2.92
C VAL A 237 -22.43 7.81 -1.50
N LYS A 238 -22.49 6.85 -0.56
CA LYS A 238 -22.99 7.09 0.81
C LYS A 238 -21.90 7.17 1.87
N ALA A 239 -20.69 6.71 1.54
CA ALA A 239 -19.54 6.76 2.45
C ALA A 239 -18.23 6.85 1.67
N VAL A 240 -17.27 7.60 2.20
CA VAL A 240 -15.91 7.66 1.66
C VAL A 240 -14.86 7.41 2.74
N VAL A 241 -13.85 6.62 2.40
CA VAL A 241 -12.66 6.40 3.22
C VAL A 241 -11.45 6.94 2.48
N LEU A 242 -10.85 8.00 3.04
CA LEU A 242 -9.77 8.76 2.40
C LEU A 242 -8.45 8.49 3.13
N TYR A 243 -7.44 7.99 2.42
CA TYR A 243 -6.13 7.66 3.02
C TYR A 243 -4.98 8.48 2.42
N ARG A 244 -4.23 9.14 3.30
CA ARG A 244 -2.94 9.83 3.03
C ARG A 244 -2.98 10.82 1.85
N ARG A 245 -3.77 11.90 1.97
CA ARG A 245 -3.63 13.15 1.20
C ARG A 245 -4.46 14.27 1.86
N LEU A 246 -4.08 15.52 1.62
CA LEU A 246 -4.97 16.66 1.83
C LEU A 246 -6.05 16.65 0.72
N PRO A 247 -7.31 16.99 1.02
CA PRO A 247 -8.40 17.00 0.04
C PRO A 247 -8.31 18.25 -0.86
N ILE A 248 -7.19 18.41 -1.56
CA ILE A 248 -6.92 19.50 -2.51
C ILE A 248 -6.54 18.86 -3.84
N ALA A 249 -7.26 19.23 -4.90
CA ALA A 249 -6.88 18.85 -6.24
C ALA A 249 -5.53 19.49 -6.60
N ILE A 250 -4.58 18.67 -7.05
CA ILE A 250 -3.25 19.12 -7.47
C ILE A 250 -2.98 18.61 -8.87
N ASP A 251 -2.56 19.50 -9.76
CA ASP A 251 -2.21 19.24 -11.16
C ASP A 251 -3.34 18.70 -12.06
N SER A 252 -4.55 18.52 -11.55
CA SER A 252 -5.71 18.04 -12.32
C SER A 252 -6.83 19.07 -12.37
N VAL A 253 -7.52 19.12 -13.50
CA VAL A 253 -8.86 19.71 -13.60
C VAL A 253 -9.89 18.58 -13.43
N ILE A 254 -10.87 18.77 -12.55
CA ILE A 254 -11.98 17.84 -12.39
C ILE A 254 -13.22 18.44 -13.06
N THR A 255 -13.81 17.70 -13.99
CA THR A 255 -15.00 18.12 -14.76
C THR A 255 -16.19 17.22 -14.47
N HIS A 256 -17.40 17.71 -14.69
CA HIS A 256 -18.63 16.92 -14.64
C HIS A 256 -19.66 17.54 -15.57
N CYS A 257 -20.30 16.73 -16.43
CA CYS A 257 -21.26 17.21 -17.43
C CYS A 257 -20.71 18.37 -18.29
N GLY A 258 -19.42 18.28 -18.66
CA GLY A 258 -18.73 19.29 -19.47
C GLY A 258 -18.38 20.60 -18.75
N ARG A 259 -18.62 20.71 -17.44
CA ARG A 259 -18.27 21.89 -16.62
C ARG A 259 -17.11 21.59 -15.69
N THR A 260 -16.23 22.57 -15.48
CA THR A 260 -15.16 22.46 -14.47
C THR A 260 -15.75 22.58 -13.07
N LEU A 261 -15.53 21.55 -12.24
CA LEU A 261 -15.89 21.56 -10.82
C LEU A 261 -14.74 22.07 -9.95
N VAL A 262 -13.53 21.62 -10.26
CA VAL A 262 -12.32 21.94 -9.48
C VAL A 262 -11.16 22.19 -10.43
N GLU A 263 -10.55 23.36 -10.29
CA GLU A 263 -9.25 23.65 -10.87
C GLU A 263 -8.17 23.34 -9.84
N GLY A 264 -7.41 22.27 -10.09
CA GLY A 264 -6.36 21.86 -9.17
C GLY A 264 -5.20 22.85 -9.13
N PHE A 265 -4.66 23.03 -7.94
CA PHE A 265 -3.44 23.81 -7.74
C PHE A 265 -2.30 23.21 -8.58
N LYS A 266 -1.68 24.03 -9.43
CA LYS A 266 -0.55 23.60 -10.25
C LYS A 266 0.72 23.62 -9.42
N LEU A 267 1.31 22.46 -9.18
CA LEU A 267 2.65 22.38 -8.60
C LEU A 267 3.65 22.77 -9.67
N ASN A 268 4.46 23.77 -9.37
CA ASN A 268 5.64 24.01 -10.19
C ASN A 268 6.65 22.90 -9.90
N LEU A 269 6.72 21.89 -10.76
CA LEU A 269 7.70 20.80 -10.62
C LEU A 269 9.07 21.19 -11.17
N SER A 270 9.22 22.31 -11.91
CA SER A 270 10.53 22.76 -12.42
C SER A 270 11.50 23.05 -11.27
N ILE A 271 10.96 23.58 -10.17
CA ILE A 271 11.73 23.92 -8.98
C ILE A 271 12.05 22.71 -8.12
N MET A 272 11.59 21.50 -8.47
CA MET A 272 11.84 20.28 -7.71
C MET A 272 12.99 19.48 -8.33
N THR A 273 14.01 19.20 -7.53
CA THR A 273 15.15 18.35 -7.90
C THR A 273 15.11 17.05 -7.09
N ALA A 274 15.53 15.95 -7.69
CA ALA A 274 15.64 14.66 -7.02
C ALA A 274 17.07 14.12 -7.15
N ASP A 275 17.60 13.53 -6.08
CA ASP A 275 18.79 12.69 -6.11
C ASP A 275 18.44 11.24 -5.70
N LYS A 276 19.46 10.37 -5.63
CA LYS A 276 19.28 8.96 -5.24
C LYS A 276 18.76 8.77 -3.81
N LYS A 277 18.68 9.81 -2.99
CA LYS A 277 18.34 9.75 -1.56
C LYS A 277 17.10 10.55 -1.21
N ARG A 278 16.78 11.66 -1.90
CA ARG A 278 15.67 12.58 -1.57
C ARG A 278 15.15 13.37 -2.78
N MET A 279 13.91 13.86 -2.68
CA MET A 279 13.40 14.98 -3.46
C MET A 279 13.50 16.27 -2.61
N TYR A 280 13.94 17.37 -3.20
CA TYR A 280 14.06 18.67 -2.55
C TYR A 280 13.78 19.82 -3.53
N VAL A 281 13.46 20.99 -3.01
CA VAL A 281 13.28 22.21 -3.83
C VAL A 281 14.65 22.77 -4.18
N SER A 282 14.90 23.02 -5.46
CA SER A 282 16.12 23.64 -5.96
C SER A 282 16.31 25.02 -5.30
N PRO A 283 17.41 25.25 -4.57
CA PRO A 283 17.68 26.52 -3.92
C PRO A 283 17.77 27.71 -4.90
N ALA A 284 18.05 27.44 -6.18
CA ALA A 284 18.27 28.45 -7.20
C ALA A 284 16.97 29.02 -7.82
N GLU A 285 15.82 28.38 -7.60
CA GLU A 285 14.55 28.77 -8.24
C GLU A 285 13.47 29.21 -7.25
N VAL A 286 13.78 29.37 -5.96
CA VAL A 286 12.84 29.98 -5.00
C VAL A 286 12.81 31.49 -5.30
N PRO A 287 11.70 32.06 -5.82
CA PRO A 287 11.63 33.48 -6.03
C PRO A 287 11.84 34.18 -4.69
N ASN A 288 12.60 35.26 -4.69
CA ASN A 288 12.76 36.16 -3.55
C ASN A 288 11.44 36.94 -3.34
N ALA A 289 10.33 36.22 -3.14
CA ALA A 289 9.04 36.80 -2.83
C ALA A 289 9.11 37.28 -1.38
N GLY A 290 8.97 38.59 -1.19
CA GLY A 290 8.98 39.25 0.12
C GLY A 290 8.20 38.42 1.14
N ARG A 291 8.87 38.05 2.23
CA ARG A 291 8.33 37.18 3.27
C ARG A 291 7.02 37.78 3.80
N PRO A 292 5.86 37.10 3.68
CA PRO A 292 4.74 37.41 4.56
C PRO A 292 5.17 37.06 5.98
N CYS A 293 4.92 37.98 6.92
CA CYS A 293 5.20 37.75 8.33
C CYS A 293 4.39 36.52 8.80
N GLY A 294 5.07 35.40 9.11
CA GLY A 294 4.45 34.19 9.66
C GLY A 294 4.65 32.87 8.89
N SER A 295 5.39 32.83 7.77
CA SER A 295 5.69 31.55 7.10
C SER A 295 6.68 30.67 7.89
N PRO A 296 6.49 29.33 7.91
CA PRO A 296 7.37 28.41 8.63
C PRO A 296 8.81 28.53 8.14
N LYS A 297 9.75 28.75 9.07
CA LYS A 297 11.18 28.82 8.75
C LYS A 297 11.69 27.43 8.36
N VAL A 298 12.16 27.27 7.13
CA VAL A 298 13.04 26.17 6.75
C VAL A 298 14.42 26.49 7.33
N TYR A 299 14.83 25.75 8.34
CA TYR A 299 16.20 25.83 8.86
C TYR A 299 17.10 24.94 8.00
N PRO A 300 18.14 25.47 7.35
CA PRO A 300 19.15 24.62 6.73
C PRO A 300 19.85 23.82 7.83
N HIS A 301 19.98 22.51 7.59
CA HIS A 301 20.72 21.60 8.46
C HIS A 301 22.18 22.05 8.52
N ARG A 302 22.65 22.46 9.70
CA ARG A 302 24.10 22.59 9.95
C ARG A 302 24.63 21.18 10.18
N GLU A 303 25.53 20.73 9.32
CA GLU A 303 26.37 19.57 9.64
C GLU A 303 27.22 19.93 10.86
N GLY A 304 27.11 19.10 11.90
CA GLY A 304 27.98 19.03 13.06
C GLY A 304 28.33 17.57 13.28
#